data_AF-A0A377CDU0-F1
#
_entry.id   AF-A0A377CDU0-F1
#
_cell.length_a   1.000
_cell.length_b   1.000
_cell.length_c   1.000
_cell.angle_alpha   90.00
_cell.angle_beta   90.00
_cell.angle_gamma   90.00
#
_symmetry.space_group_name_H-M   'P 1'
#
loop_
_entity.id
_entity.type
_entity.pdbx_description
1 polymer ?
#
loop_
_entity_poly.entity_id
_entity_poly.type
_entity_poly.pdbx_seq_one_letter_code
_entity_poly.pdbx_strand_id
1 'polypeptide(L)'
;MALIVEFICELPNGVHARPASHVETLCNTFSSQIEWHNLRTDRKGNAKSALALIGTDTLVGDNCQLLISGADEQEAHQRLSQWLRDEFPHCDAPLAEVKSDELEPLPVSLTNLNPQIIRARTVCSG
;
A
#
# COMPACT_ATOMS: atom_id res chain seq x y z
N MET A 1 20.26 19.13 -1.16
CA MET A 1 20.89 17.87 -1.63
C MET A 1 19.86 16.80 -1.29
N ALA A 2 19.46 15.94 -2.21
CA ALA A 2 18.43 14.97 -1.90
C ALA A 2 18.90 14.03 -0.77
N LEU A 3 18.05 13.81 0.22
CA LEU A 3 18.27 12.82 1.26
C LEU A 3 17.82 11.44 0.77
N ILE A 4 18.54 10.41 1.17
CA ILE A 4 18.28 9.03 0.74
C ILE A 4 17.88 8.19 1.96
N VAL A 5 16.82 7.41 1.81
CA VAL A 5 16.46 6.32 2.72
C VAL A 5 16.60 5.01 1.99
N GLU A 6 17.43 4.11 2.49
CA GLU A 6 17.61 2.77 1.94
C GLU A 6 16.80 1.76 2.75
N PHE A 7 16.16 0.80 2.07
CA PHE A 7 15.42 -0.27 2.72
C PHE A 7 15.35 -1.51 1.83
N ILE A 8 14.95 -2.63 2.43
CA ILE A 8 14.63 -3.87 1.73
C ILE A 8 13.12 -4.07 1.84
N CYS A 9 12.46 -4.42 0.73
CA CYS A 9 11.04 -4.71 0.77
C CYS A 9 10.79 -6.05 1.47
N GLU A 10 10.19 -6.03 2.66
CA GLU A 10 9.89 -7.25 3.44
C GLU A 10 8.47 -7.79 3.20
N LEU A 11 7.67 -7.09 2.39
CA LEU A 11 6.30 -7.48 2.12
C LEU A 11 6.26 -8.78 1.30
N PRO A 12 5.54 -9.82 1.76
CA PRO A 12 5.57 -11.14 1.12
C PRO A 12 5.06 -11.11 -0.33
N ASN A 13 4.12 -10.22 -0.63
CA ASN A 13 3.54 -10.04 -1.96
C ASN A 13 4.10 -8.81 -2.69
N GLY A 14 5.17 -8.21 -2.19
CA GLY A 14 5.73 -6.96 -2.70
C GLY A 14 4.77 -5.77 -2.58
N VAL A 15 5.12 -4.68 -3.29
CA VAL A 15 4.34 -3.44 -3.31
C VAL A 15 3.27 -3.52 -4.39
N HIS A 16 2.08 -3.94 -3.99
CA HIS A 16 0.87 -3.93 -4.80
C HIS A 16 -0.10 -2.85 -4.32
N ALA A 17 -1.35 -2.87 -4.81
CA ALA A 17 -2.35 -1.83 -4.57
C ALA A 17 -2.43 -1.33 -3.11
N ARG A 18 -2.56 -2.23 -2.13
CA ARG A 18 -2.71 -1.83 -0.72
C ARG A 18 -1.43 -1.15 -0.17
N PRO A 19 -0.26 -1.81 -0.11
CA PRO A 19 0.98 -1.14 0.34
C PRO A 19 1.30 0.13 -0.43
N ALA A 20 1.06 0.16 -1.76
CA ALA A 20 1.27 1.35 -2.57
C ALA A 20 0.39 2.53 -2.11
N SER A 21 -0.89 2.29 -1.79
CA SER A 21 -1.78 3.32 -1.23
C SER A 21 -1.33 3.81 0.15
N HIS A 22 -0.79 2.94 1.00
CA HIS A 22 -0.22 3.35 2.29
C HIS A 22 1.00 4.26 2.11
N VAL A 23 1.94 3.88 1.23
CA VAL A 23 3.11 4.71 0.89
C VAL A 23 2.66 6.05 0.30
N GLU A 24 1.74 6.03 -0.66
CA GLU A 24 1.18 7.23 -1.30
C GLU A 24 0.56 8.18 -0.27
N THR A 25 -0.26 7.65 0.64
CA THR A 25 -0.96 8.44 1.67
C THR A 25 0.04 9.16 2.56
N LEU A 26 1.07 8.44 3.04
CA LEU A 26 2.10 9.04 3.87
C LEU A 26 2.97 10.03 3.09
N CYS A 27 3.39 9.70 1.87
CA CYS A 27 4.23 10.59 1.08
C CYS A 27 3.50 11.90 0.72
N ASN A 28 2.16 11.87 0.57
CA ASN A 28 1.35 13.06 0.30
C ASN A 28 1.22 14.01 1.51
N THR A 29 1.66 13.65 2.72
CA THR A 29 1.71 14.59 3.85
C THR A 29 2.86 15.58 3.77
N PHE A 30 3.85 15.33 2.90
CA PHE A 30 5.02 16.18 2.70
C PHE A 30 4.90 17.01 1.43
N SER A 31 5.51 18.19 1.41
CA SER A 31 5.66 19.02 0.23
C SER A 31 6.82 18.58 -0.67
N SER A 32 7.86 17.96 -0.10
CA SER A 32 9.03 17.45 -0.82
C SER A 32 8.67 16.46 -1.93
N GLN A 33 9.47 16.45 -2.98
CA GLN A 33 9.45 15.40 -3.99
C GLN A 33 10.06 14.13 -3.39
N ILE A 34 9.39 13.00 -3.61
CA ILE A 34 9.81 11.70 -3.08
C ILE A 34 9.77 10.71 -4.26
N GLU A 35 10.94 10.25 -4.70
CA GLU A 35 11.10 9.24 -5.75
C GLU A 35 11.40 7.88 -5.10
N TRP A 36 10.59 6.87 -5.44
CA TRP A 36 10.86 5.48 -5.13
C TRP A 36 11.71 4.87 -6.23
N HIS A 37 12.80 4.19 -5.88
CA HIS A 37 13.68 3.52 -6.82
C HIS A 37 13.89 2.07 -6.39
N ASN A 38 13.48 1.12 -7.24
CA ASN A 38 13.81 -0.29 -7.06
C ASN A 38 15.14 -0.58 -7.77
N LEU A 39 16.16 -0.98 -7.00
CA LEU A 39 17.51 -1.20 -7.52
C LEU A 39 17.62 -2.49 -8.36
N ARG A 40 16.73 -3.47 -8.18
CA ARG A 40 16.71 -4.69 -9.00
C ARG A 40 16.24 -4.40 -10.42
N THR A 41 15.17 -3.61 -10.56
CA THR A 41 14.54 -3.32 -11.86
C THR A 41 15.05 -2.03 -12.49
N ASP A 42 15.81 -1.24 -11.73
CA ASP A 42 16.20 0.14 -12.04
C ASP A 42 15.00 1.07 -12.34
N ARG A 43 13.80 0.68 -11.92
CA ARG A 43 12.58 1.47 -12.14
C ARG A 43 12.38 2.48 -11.04
N LYS A 44 11.93 3.65 -11.45
CA LYS A 44 11.65 4.80 -10.59
C LYS A 44 10.20 5.21 -10.72
N GLY A 45 9.62 5.64 -9.61
CA GLY A 45 8.23 6.09 -9.55
C GLY A 45 8.06 7.21 -8.52
N ASN A 46 7.13 8.12 -8.77
CA ASN A 46 6.73 9.11 -7.77
C ASN A 46 6.06 8.39 -6.60
N ALA A 47 6.63 8.48 -5.40
CA ALA A 47 6.10 7.81 -4.21
C ALA A 47 4.75 8.38 -3.75
N LYS A 48 4.34 9.53 -4.28
CA LYS A 48 3.00 10.11 -4.10
C LYS A 48 1.96 9.61 -5.11
N SER A 49 2.28 8.56 -5.88
CA SER A 49 1.37 7.92 -6.82
C SER A 49 1.40 6.41 -6.64
N ALA A 50 0.29 5.83 -6.18
CA ALA A 50 0.17 4.38 -6.01
C ALA A 50 0.40 3.63 -7.32
N LEU A 51 -0.09 4.17 -8.45
CA LEU A 51 0.14 3.58 -9.78
C LEU A 51 1.62 3.61 -10.18
N ALA A 52 2.33 4.70 -9.89
CA ALA A 52 3.77 4.78 -10.18
C ALA A 52 4.56 3.77 -9.34
N LEU A 53 4.21 3.62 -8.06
CA LEU A 53 4.80 2.62 -7.15
C LEU A 53 4.59 1.20 -7.66
N ILE A 54 3.37 0.83 -8.04
CA ILE A 54 3.07 -0.50 -8.62
C ILE A 54 3.90 -0.73 -9.89
N GLY A 55 4.08 0.31 -10.72
CA GLY A 55 4.89 0.24 -11.93
C GLY A 55 6.38 -0.07 -11.69
N THR A 56 6.90 0.15 -10.48
CA THR A 56 8.29 -0.16 -10.12
C THR A 56 8.57 -1.66 -10.00
N ASP A 57 7.53 -2.50 -9.95
CA ASP A 57 7.63 -3.94 -9.82
C ASP A 57 8.45 -4.34 -8.57
N THR A 58 8.17 -3.71 -7.42
CA THR A 58 8.90 -3.99 -6.17
C THR A 58 8.43 -5.30 -5.53
N LEU A 59 9.32 -6.28 -5.45
CA LEU A 59 9.07 -7.61 -4.89
C LEU A 59 9.72 -7.78 -3.51
N VAL A 60 9.37 -8.86 -2.81
CA VAL A 60 10.01 -9.24 -1.56
C VAL A 60 11.52 -9.42 -1.74
N GLY A 61 12.32 -8.87 -0.83
CA GLY A 61 13.78 -8.91 -0.87
C GLY A 61 14.43 -7.86 -1.78
N ASP A 62 13.67 -7.05 -2.52
CA ASP A 62 14.24 -6.01 -3.37
C ASP A 62 14.85 -4.88 -2.53
N ASN A 63 16.11 -4.53 -2.81
CA ASN A 63 16.73 -3.31 -2.31
C ASN A 63 16.14 -2.09 -3.00
N CYS A 64 15.66 -1.14 -2.21
CA CYS A 64 15.00 0.06 -2.69
C CYS A 64 15.58 1.30 -2.01
N GLN A 65 15.38 2.44 -2.67
CA GLN A 65 15.74 3.76 -2.17
C GLN A 65 14.55 4.72 -2.27
N LEU A 66 14.40 5.59 -1.28
CA LEU A 66 13.62 6.82 -1.40
C LEU A 66 14.58 7.99 -1.56
N LEU A 67 14.44 8.75 -2.66
CA LEU A 67 15.15 10.00 -2.87
C LEU A 67 14.20 11.15 -2.53
N ILE A 68 14.56 11.94 -1.54
CA ILE A 68 13.71 12.99 -0.96
C ILE A 68 14.37 14.34 -1.19
N SER A 69 13.67 15.27 -1.84
CA SER A 69 14.19 16.61 -2.11
C SER A 69 13.10 17.66 -1.96
N GLY A 70 13.35 18.69 -1.15
CA GLY A 70 12.40 19.77 -0.94
C GLY A 70 12.52 20.49 0.39
N ALA A 71 11.52 21.33 0.69
CA ALA A 71 11.55 22.23 1.84
C ALA A 71 11.47 21.48 3.19
N ASP A 72 10.74 20.37 3.23
CA ASP A 72 10.56 19.51 4.41
C ASP A 72 11.32 18.18 4.29
N GLU A 73 12.40 18.14 3.49
CA GLU A 73 13.12 16.89 3.19
C GLU A 73 13.67 16.19 4.44
N GLN A 74 14.10 16.94 5.46
CA GLN A 74 14.58 16.37 6.72
C GLN A 74 13.46 15.71 7.55
N GLU A 75 12.30 16.36 7.65
CA GLU A 75 11.15 15.81 8.37
C GLU A 75 10.63 14.57 7.66
N ALA A 76 10.49 14.64 6.34
CA ALA A 76 10.12 13.52 5.49
C ALA A 76 11.10 12.35 5.64
N HIS A 77 12.40 12.61 5.57
CA HIS A 77 13.44 11.59 5.74
C HIS A 77 13.33 10.87 7.07
N GLN A 78 13.20 11.62 8.18
CA GLN A 78 13.09 11.03 9.51
C GLN A 78 11.83 10.18 9.65
N ARG A 79 10.67 10.72 9.26
CA ARG A 79 9.38 10.02 9.38
C ARG A 79 9.31 8.78 8.49
N LEU A 80 9.76 8.88 7.23
CA LEU A 80 9.76 7.76 6.29
C LEU A 80 10.75 6.67 6.69
N SER A 81 11.93 7.03 7.19
CA SER A 81 12.90 6.07 7.72
C SER A 81 12.34 5.25 8.88
N GLN A 82 11.61 5.91 9.79
CA GLN A 82 10.94 5.22 10.89
C GLN A 82 9.79 4.35 10.38
N TRP A 83 8.94 4.91 9.52
CA TRP A 83 7.78 4.21 8.98
C TRP A 83 8.16 2.93 8.22
N LEU A 84 9.20 3.00 7.37
CA LEU A 84 9.69 1.86 6.60
C LEU A 84 10.19 0.70 7.48
N ARG A 85 10.66 1.02 8.69
CA ARG A 85 11.13 0.04 9.67
C ARG A 85 10.00 -0.57 10.48
N ASP A 86 9.09 0.28 10.98
CA ASP A 86 8.18 -0.11 12.05
C ASP A 86 6.75 -0.42 11.55
N GLU A 87 6.33 0.19 10.43
CA GLU A 87 4.94 0.15 9.96
C GLU A 87 4.82 -0.52 8.58
N PHE A 88 5.74 -0.24 7.65
CA PHE A 88 5.68 -0.74 6.27
C PHE A 88 5.60 -2.27 6.16
N PRO A 89 6.35 -3.08 6.94
CA PRO A 89 6.25 -4.54 6.89
C PRO A 89 4.86 -5.08 7.24
N HIS A 90 3.99 -4.25 7.84
CA HIS A 90 2.65 -4.61 8.27
C HIS A 90 1.55 -4.07 7.34
N CYS A 91 1.90 -3.34 6.27
CA CYS A 91 0.94 -2.79 5.32
C CYS A 91 0.20 -3.83 4.47
N ASP A 92 0.59 -5.10 4.54
CA ASP A 92 -0.13 -6.22 3.91
C ASP A 92 -0.58 -7.28 4.91
N ALA A 93 -0.73 -6.91 6.19
CA ALA A 93 -1.30 -7.81 7.17
C ALA A 93 -2.76 -8.18 6.82
N PRO A 94 -3.19 -9.43 7.06
CA PRO A 94 -4.58 -9.82 6.89
C PRO A 94 -5.52 -8.91 7.69
N LEU A 95 -6.64 -8.52 7.09
CA LEU A 95 -7.68 -7.79 7.80
C LEU A 95 -8.23 -8.66 8.94
N ALA A 96 -8.56 -8.01 10.06
CA ALA A 96 -9.20 -8.70 11.18
C ALA A 96 -10.49 -9.37 10.70
N GLU A 97 -10.70 -10.62 11.11
CA GLU A 97 -11.90 -11.36 10.75
C GLU A 97 -13.14 -10.66 11.31
N VAL A 98 -13.98 -10.13 10.42
CA VAL A 98 -15.30 -9.64 10.79
C VAL A 98 -16.21 -10.85 11.01
N LYS A 99 -16.61 -11.10 12.25
CA LYS A 99 -17.69 -12.03 12.56
C LYS A 99 -19.01 -11.42 12.08
N SER A 100 -19.46 -11.78 10.89
CA SER A 100 -20.79 -11.44 10.40
C SER A 100 -21.78 -12.53 10.82
N ASP A 101 -22.50 -12.31 11.94
CA ASP A 101 -23.49 -13.26 12.46
C ASP A 101 -24.95 -12.97 12.06
N GLU A 102 -25.22 -11.92 11.27
CA GLU A 102 -26.58 -11.64 10.79
C GLU A 102 -26.64 -11.63 9.25
N LEU A 103 -27.30 -12.65 8.69
CA LEU A 103 -27.54 -12.79 7.26
C LEU A 103 -28.71 -11.91 6.84
N GLU A 104 -28.45 -10.82 6.11
CA GLU A 104 -29.54 -10.01 5.55
C GLU A 104 -30.33 -10.79 4.47
N PRO A 105 -31.67 -10.70 4.48
CA PRO A 105 -32.53 -11.32 3.47
C PRO A 105 -32.32 -10.65 2.10
N LEU A 106 -32.51 -11.42 1.02
CA LEU A 106 -32.47 -10.85 -0.33
C LEU A 106 -33.67 -9.90 -0.54
N PRO A 107 -33.48 -8.81 -1.32
CA PRO A 107 -34.60 -8.01 -1.82
C PRO A 107 -35.66 -8.89 -2.50
N VAL A 108 -36.95 -8.56 -2.31
CA VAL A 108 -38.10 -9.34 -2.82
C VAL A 108 -38.01 -9.61 -4.32
N SER A 109 -37.51 -8.64 -5.10
CA SER A 109 -37.30 -8.79 -6.55
C SER A 109 -36.33 -9.92 -6.91
N LEU A 110 -35.29 -10.15 -6.10
CA LEU A 110 -34.34 -11.25 -6.29
C LEU A 110 -34.87 -12.57 -5.73
N THR A 111 -35.59 -12.52 -4.61
CA THR A 111 -36.24 -13.70 -4.02
C THR A 111 -37.26 -14.33 -4.99
N ASN A 112 -38.04 -13.51 -5.70
CA ASN A 112 -39.06 -13.97 -6.64
C ASN A 112 -38.49 -14.68 -7.89
N LEU A 113 -37.19 -14.52 -8.19
CA LEU A 113 -36.54 -15.20 -9.30
C LEU A 113 -36.11 -16.63 -8.95
N ASN A 114 -36.31 -17.07 -7.71
CA ASN A 114 -35.89 -18.36 -7.17
C ASN A 114 -34.44 -18.76 -7.57
N PRO A 115 -33.44 -17.89 -7.37
CA PRO A 115 -32.07 -18.16 -7.79
C PRO A 115 -31.41 -19.21 -6.88
N GLN A 116 -30.38 -19.90 -7.41
CA GLN A 116 -29.43 -20.61 -6.56
C GLN A 116 -28.52 -19.59 -5.87
N ILE A 117 -28.53 -19.57 -4.53
CA ILE A 117 -27.81 -18.56 -3.74
C ILE A 117 -26.51 -19.16 -3.20
N ILE A 118 -25.38 -18.52 -3.50
CA ILE A 118 -24.09 -18.78 -2.86
C ILE A 118 -23.74 -17.55 -2.02
N ARG A 119 -23.69 -17.69 -0.70
CA ARG A 119 -23.30 -16.60 0.22
C ARG A 119 -21.79 -16.67 0.45
N ALA A 120 -21.09 -15.58 0.17
CA ALA A 120 -19.67 -15.42 0.45
C ALA A 120 -19.46 -14.38 1.57
N ARG A 121 -18.25 -14.33 2.12
CA ARG A 121 -17.84 -13.26 3.05
C ARG A 121 -17.21 -12.12 2.26
N THR A 122 -17.51 -10.88 2.67
CA THR A 122 -16.79 -9.74 2.13
C THR A 122 -15.34 -9.77 2.61
N VAL A 123 -14.41 -9.44 1.72
CA VAL A 123 -12.97 -9.34 2.04
C VAL A 123 -12.58 -7.95 2.53
N CYS A 124 -13.37 -6.91 2.20
CA CYS A 124 -13.19 -5.54 2.66
C CYS A 124 -14.57 -4.91 2.93
N SER A 125 -14.73 -4.20 4.05
CA SER A 125 -15.82 -3.22 4.21
C SER A 125 -15.35 -1.94 3.55
N GLY A 126 -15.95 -1.57 2.41
CA GLY A 126 -15.61 -0.34 1.69
C GLY A 126 -15.84 0.92 2.52
#